data_AF-A0A2J8ISQ1-F1
#
_entry.id   AF-A0A2J8ISQ1-F1
#
_cell.length_a   1.000
_cell.length_b   1.000
_cell.length_c   1.000
_cell.angle_alpha   90.00
_cell.angle_beta   90.00
_cell.angle_gamma   90.00
#
_symmetry.space_group_name_H-M   'P 1'
#
loop_
_entity.id
_entity.type
_entity.pdbx_description
1 polymer ?
#
loop_
_entity_poly.entity_id
_entity_poly.type
_entity_poly.pdbx_seq_one_letter_code
_entity_poly.pdbx_strand_id
1 'polypeptide(L)'
;MATEEFIIRIPPYHYIHVLDQNSNVSRVEVGPKTYIRQDNERVLFAPMRMVTVPPRHYCTVANPVSRDAQGLVLFDVTGQVRLRHADLEIRLAQDPFPLYPGEVLEKAIPLDENEGIYVQDVKTGKVRAVIGSTYMLTQDEVLW
;
A
#
# COMPACT_ATOMS: atom_id res chain seq x y z
N MET A 1 5.80 -2.73 -14.08
CA MET A 1 7.02 -3.17 -14.81
C MET A 1 8.24 -2.68 -14.03
N ALA A 2 9.27 -3.50 -13.88
CA ALA A 2 10.51 -3.11 -13.21
C ALA A 2 11.25 -2.04 -14.03
N THR A 3 11.86 -1.06 -13.38
CA THR A 3 12.58 0.03 -14.04
C THR A 3 14.09 -0.20 -13.97
N GLU A 4 14.80 -0.01 -15.08
CA GLU A 4 16.27 -0.14 -15.18
C GLU A 4 17.00 1.20 -14.97
N GLU A 5 16.33 2.20 -14.38
CA GLU A 5 16.95 3.50 -14.12
C GLU A 5 17.95 3.41 -12.95
N PHE A 6 19.13 4.01 -13.11
CA PHE A 6 20.14 4.11 -12.04
C PHE A 6 19.77 5.15 -10.97
N ILE A 7 18.98 6.16 -11.34
CA ILE A 7 18.57 7.26 -10.46
C ILE A 7 17.05 7.35 -10.50
N ILE A 8 16.41 7.10 -9.37
CA ILE A 8 14.96 7.12 -9.21
C ILE A 8 14.59 8.28 -8.29
N ARG A 9 13.84 9.26 -8.82
CA ARG A 9 13.25 10.32 -7.99
C ARG A 9 11.95 9.81 -7.38
N ILE A 10 11.95 9.58 -6.08
CA ILE A 10 10.75 9.19 -5.32
C ILE A 10 10.11 10.47 -4.77
N PRO A 11 8.94 10.89 -5.28
CA PRO A 11 8.27 12.11 -4.82
C PRO A 11 7.75 11.99 -3.37
N PRO A 12 7.31 13.10 -2.74
CA PRO A 12 6.57 13.04 -1.48
C PRO A 12 5.38 12.08 -1.56
N TYR A 13 5.11 11.35 -0.47
CA TYR A 13 4.02 10.35 -0.37
C TYR A 13 4.05 9.26 -1.44
N HIS A 14 5.23 8.94 -1.96
CA HIS A 14 5.45 7.80 -2.85
C HIS A 14 6.48 6.84 -2.24
N TYR A 15 6.45 5.60 -2.71
CA TYR A 15 7.41 4.58 -2.32
C TYR A 15 7.77 3.66 -3.49
N ILE A 16 8.92 3.00 -3.38
CA ILE A 16 9.34 1.90 -4.24
C ILE A 16 9.69 0.68 -3.40
N HIS A 17 9.73 -0.50 -4.02
CA HIS A 17 10.43 -1.65 -3.45
C HIS A 17 11.74 -1.90 -4.18
N VAL A 18 12.78 -2.15 -3.40
CA VAL A 18 14.12 -2.50 -3.90
C VAL A 18 14.47 -3.89 -3.42
N LEU A 19 14.80 -4.76 -4.37
CA LEU A 19 15.32 -6.10 -4.13
C LEU A 19 16.84 -6.06 -4.22
N ASP A 20 17.53 -6.45 -3.15
CA ASP A 20 18.94 -6.78 -3.21
C ASP A 20 19.11 -8.22 -3.74
N GLN A 21 19.81 -8.36 -4.85
CA GLN A 21 20.01 -9.63 -5.56
C GLN A 21 21.04 -10.54 -4.88
N ASN A 22 21.91 -9.99 -4.02
CA ASN A 22 22.88 -10.79 -3.27
C ASN A 22 22.20 -11.51 -2.10
N SER A 23 21.35 -10.79 -1.37
CA SER A 23 20.63 -11.31 -0.19
C SER A 23 19.24 -11.84 -0.50
N ASN A 24 18.69 -11.55 -1.69
CA ASN A 24 17.28 -11.75 -2.06
C ASN A 24 16.28 -11.05 -1.13
N VAL A 25 16.72 -10.01 -0.41
CA VAL A 25 15.87 -9.26 0.52
C VAL A 25 15.24 -8.07 -0.21
N SER A 26 13.91 -7.99 -0.14
CA SER A 26 13.15 -6.85 -0.62
C SER A 26 12.84 -5.89 0.53
N ARG A 27 13.02 -4.59 0.29
CA ARG A 27 12.69 -3.53 1.25
C ARG A 27 11.94 -2.39 0.60
N VAL A 28 11.32 -1.56 1.43
CA VAL A 28 10.63 -0.33 1.00
C VAL A 28 11.55 0.88 1.09
N GLU A 29 11.52 1.73 0.09
CA GLU A 29 12.18 3.05 0.09
C GLU A 29 11.11 4.13 -0.11
N VAL A 30 11.11 5.13 0.76
CA VAL A 30 10.08 6.16 0.85
C VAL A 30 10.62 7.52 0.39
N GLY A 31 9.79 8.30 -0.30
CA GLY A 31 10.11 9.67 -0.69
C GLY A 31 9.71 10.72 0.36
N PRO A 32 10.17 11.99 0.23
CA PRO A 32 10.94 12.54 -0.89
C PRO A 32 12.42 12.14 -0.84
N LYS A 33 12.88 11.43 -1.87
CA LYS A 33 14.27 10.93 -1.94
C LYS A 33 14.70 10.74 -3.40
N THR A 34 15.92 11.12 -3.72
CA THR A 34 16.57 10.66 -4.96
C THR A 34 17.33 9.38 -4.62
N TYR A 35 16.79 8.24 -5.03
CA TYR A 35 17.36 6.93 -4.79
C TYR A 35 18.36 6.58 -5.90
N ILE A 36 19.57 6.20 -5.52
CA ILE A 36 20.62 5.76 -6.44
C ILE A 36 20.76 4.25 -6.30
N ARG A 37 20.32 3.52 -7.32
CA ARG A 37 20.31 2.06 -7.35
C ARG A 37 21.74 1.52 -7.47
N GLN A 38 22.10 0.56 -6.63
CA GLN A 38 23.40 -0.13 -6.70
C GLN A 38 23.39 -1.28 -7.72
N ASP A 39 24.56 -1.75 -8.15
CA ASP A 39 24.68 -2.79 -9.17
C ASP A 39 23.96 -4.09 -8.79
N ASN A 40 24.00 -4.48 -7.52
CA ASN A 40 23.32 -5.66 -6.99
C ASN A 40 21.85 -5.44 -6.63
N GLU A 41 21.25 -4.32 -7.01
CA GLU A 41 19.87 -3.98 -6.65
C GLU A 41 18.95 -3.91 -7.87
N ARG A 42 17.69 -4.24 -7.65
CA ARG A 42 16.62 -4.12 -8.65
C ARG A 42 15.42 -3.40 -8.06
N VAL A 43 14.97 -2.35 -8.73
CA VAL A 43 13.71 -1.67 -8.40
C VAL A 43 12.54 -2.48 -8.97
N LEU A 44 11.61 -2.88 -8.12
CA LEU A 44 10.50 -3.75 -8.52
C LEU A 44 9.42 -3.01 -9.31
N PHE A 45 9.21 -1.71 -9.02
CA PHE A 45 8.24 -0.85 -9.68
C PHE A 45 8.62 0.63 -9.56
N ALA A 46 8.16 1.45 -10.52
CA ALA A 46 8.27 2.91 -10.46
C ALA A 46 7.54 3.49 -9.23
N PRO A 47 7.95 4.67 -8.69
CA PRO A 47 7.35 5.25 -7.49
C PRO A 47 5.81 5.22 -7.49
N MET A 48 5.24 4.48 -6.55
CA MET A 48 3.79 4.35 -6.37
C MET A 48 3.31 5.24 -5.23
N ARG A 49 2.09 5.76 -5.33
CA ARG A 49 1.46 6.54 -4.26
C ARG A 49 1.25 5.70 -3.01
N MET A 50 1.51 6.29 -1.86
CA MET A 50 1.14 5.73 -0.56
C MET A 50 -0.37 5.59 -0.40
N VAL A 51 -0.77 4.65 0.44
CA VAL A 51 -2.18 4.48 0.80
C VAL A 51 -2.55 5.64 1.72
N THR A 52 -3.56 6.41 1.30
CA THR A 52 -4.14 7.49 2.10
C THR A 52 -5.54 7.07 2.53
N VAL A 53 -5.77 7.01 3.84
CA VAL A 53 -7.09 6.68 4.41
C VAL A 53 -7.72 7.98 4.92
N PRO A 54 -8.76 8.51 4.27
CA PRO A 54 -9.42 9.74 4.71
C PRO A 54 -10.10 9.57 6.09
N PRO A 55 -10.42 10.68 6.79
CA PRO A 55 -11.21 10.63 8.02
C PRO A 55 -12.49 9.81 7.84
N ARG A 56 -12.82 8.97 8.83
CA ARG A 56 -13.99 8.08 8.84
C ARG A 56 -14.00 6.96 7.78
N HIS A 57 -12.87 6.71 7.13
CA HIS A 57 -12.68 5.56 6.23
C HIS A 57 -11.72 4.54 6.84
N TYR A 58 -11.69 3.33 6.30
CA TYR A 58 -10.73 2.28 6.65
C TYR A 58 -10.35 1.47 5.43
N CYS A 59 -9.13 0.96 5.39
CA CYS A 59 -8.74 -0.07 4.43
C CYS A 59 -8.38 -1.37 5.13
N THR A 60 -8.39 -2.47 4.38
CA THR A 60 -7.92 -3.77 4.85
C THR A 60 -6.61 -4.11 4.14
N VAL A 61 -5.59 -4.41 4.93
CA VAL A 61 -4.28 -4.88 4.45
C VAL A 61 -4.15 -6.36 4.80
N ALA A 62 -3.97 -7.19 3.78
CA ALA A 62 -3.63 -8.60 3.93
C ALA A 62 -2.14 -8.79 4.10
N ASN A 63 -1.77 -9.82 4.88
CA ASN A 63 -0.41 -10.13 5.29
C ASN A 63 0.30 -8.94 5.97
N PRO A 64 -0.33 -8.29 6.97
CA PRO A 64 0.20 -7.07 7.55
C PRO A 64 1.57 -7.30 8.22
N VAL A 65 2.41 -6.27 8.18
CA VAL A 65 3.70 -6.30 8.87
C VAL A 65 3.54 -6.53 10.38
N SER A 66 4.41 -7.37 10.93
CA SER A 66 4.58 -7.54 12.36
C SER A 66 5.23 -6.32 12.96
N ARG A 67 4.68 -5.83 14.08
CA ARG A 67 5.18 -4.67 14.80
C ARG A 67 5.44 -5.03 16.26
N ASP A 68 6.42 -4.38 16.87
CA ASP A 68 6.68 -4.49 18.31
C ASP A 68 5.68 -3.67 19.15
N ALA A 69 5.88 -3.66 20.48
CA ALA A 69 5.04 -2.92 21.41
C ALA A 69 5.12 -1.39 21.22
N GLN A 70 6.14 -0.90 20.53
CA GLN A 70 6.37 0.50 20.21
C GLN A 70 5.84 0.86 18.81
N GLY A 71 5.31 -0.11 18.06
CA GLY A 71 4.77 0.06 16.72
C GLY A 71 5.82 0.04 15.61
N LEU A 72 7.08 -0.29 15.92
CA LEU A 72 8.16 -0.42 14.93
C LEU A 72 8.05 -1.75 14.19
N VAL A 73 8.39 -1.73 12.91
CA VAL A 73 8.33 -2.91 12.04
C VAL A 73 9.42 -3.90 12.43
N LEU A 74 9.03 -5.16 12.56
CA LEU A 74 9.94 -6.26 12.87
C LEU A 74 10.54 -6.84 11.60
N PHE A 75 11.84 -7.14 11.67
CA PHE A 75 12.60 -7.80 10.61
C PHE A 75 13.08 -9.17 11.09
N ASP A 76 13.33 -10.08 10.15
CA ASP A 76 13.98 -11.35 10.45
C ASP A 76 15.51 -11.24 10.44
N VAL A 77 16.19 -12.38 10.57
CA VAL A 77 17.67 -12.44 10.61
C VAL A 77 18.32 -12.05 9.29
N THR A 78 17.58 -12.07 8.19
CA THR A 78 18.05 -11.67 6.86
C THR A 78 17.82 -10.18 6.60
N GLY A 79 17.01 -9.52 7.43
CA GLY A 79 16.58 -8.13 7.22
C GLY A 79 15.31 -8.03 6.38
N GLN A 80 14.64 -9.15 6.08
CA GLN A 80 13.33 -9.13 5.45
C GLN A 80 12.25 -8.76 6.48
N VAL A 81 11.25 -8.00 6.03
CA VAL A 81 10.11 -7.64 6.87
C VAL A 81 9.32 -8.89 7.29
N ARG A 82 8.98 -9.00 8.58
CA ARG A 82 8.13 -10.10 9.07
C ARG A 82 6.68 -9.77 8.83
N LEU A 83 5.96 -10.67 8.17
CA LEU A 83 4.52 -10.54 7.91
C LEU A 83 3.73 -11.49 8.80
N ARG A 84 2.51 -11.10 9.18
CA ARG A 84 1.51 -12.01 9.72
C ARG A 84 0.75 -12.64 8.55
N HIS A 85 1.26 -13.75 8.03
CA HIS A 85 0.69 -14.40 6.84
C HIS A 85 -0.74 -14.90 7.09
N ALA A 86 -1.61 -14.72 6.10
CA ALA A 86 -3.04 -15.04 6.15
C ALA A 86 -3.87 -14.23 7.17
N ASP A 87 -3.28 -13.22 7.81
CA ASP A 87 -3.99 -12.26 8.64
C ASP A 87 -4.47 -11.04 7.82
N LEU A 88 -5.46 -10.35 8.37
CA LEU A 88 -5.97 -9.07 7.88
C LEU A 88 -5.82 -8.00 8.96
N GLU A 89 -5.36 -6.81 8.57
CA GLU A 89 -5.28 -5.63 9.43
C GLU A 89 -6.18 -4.52 8.90
N ILE A 90 -7.03 -3.98 9.77
CA ILE A 90 -7.82 -2.77 9.49
C ILE A 90 -6.98 -1.56 9.82
N ARG A 91 -6.75 -0.69 8.83
CA ARG A 91 -6.08 0.61 9.01
C ARG A 91 -7.10 1.74 8.86
N LEU A 92 -7.21 2.55 9.91
CA LEU A 92 -8.07 3.74 9.96
C LEU A 92 -7.34 4.96 9.38
N ALA A 93 -7.98 6.12 9.46
CA ALA A 93 -7.38 7.40 9.08
C ALA A 93 -6.08 7.67 9.84
N GLN A 94 -5.00 7.86 9.09
CA GLN A 94 -3.64 8.11 9.59
C GLN A 94 -2.81 8.78 8.49
N ASP A 95 -1.56 9.12 8.79
CA ASP A 95 -0.63 9.63 7.80
C ASP A 95 -0.46 8.63 6.64
N PRO A 96 -0.28 9.10 5.38
CA PRO A 96 -0.11 8.21 4.24
C PRO A 96 1.03 7.22 4.49
N PHE A 97 0.76 5.95 4.24
CA PHE A 97 1.70 4.86 4.54
C PHE A 97 2.02 4.04 3.29
N PRO A 98 3.26 3.56 3.15
CA PRO A 98 3.60 2.61 2.11
C PRO A 98 3.07 1.21 2.48
N LEU A 99 2.96 0.34 1.48
CA LEU A 99 2.84 -1.10 1.70
C LEU A 99 4.24 -1.70 1.72
N TYR A 100 4.51 -2.57 2.68
CA TYR A 100 5.77 -3.31 2.73
C TYR A 100 5.75 -4.49 1.73
N PRO A 101 6.93 -5.01 1.32
CA PRO A 101 6.99 -6.18 0.46
C PRO A 101 6.15 -7.35 1.02
N GLY A 102 5.17 -7.80 0.24
CA GLY A 102 4.25 -8.88 0.60
C GLY A 102 2.93 -8.45 1.26
N GLU A 103 2.81 -7.21 1.73
CA GLU A 103 1.51 -6.63 2.09
C GLU A 103 0.66 -6.44 0.83
N VAL A 104 -0.64 -6.71 0.93
CA VAL A 104 -1.59 -6.52 -0.16
C VAL A 104 -2.76 -5.68 0.33
N LEU A 105 -3.11 -4.62 -0.40
CA LEU A 105 -4.30 -3.83 -0.11
C LEU A 105 -5.52 -4.56 -0.69
N GLU A 106 -6.39 -5.11 0.17
CA GLU A 106 -7.58 -5.85 -0.28
C GLU A 106 -8.79 -4.97 -0.53
N LYS A 107 -9.00 -3.96 0.33
CA LYS A 107 -10.16 -3.05 0.24
C LYS A 107 -9.75 -1.64 -0.12
N ALA A 108 -9.38 -1.48 -1.39
CA ALA A 108 -9.56 -0.24 -2.13
C ALA A 108 -10.06 -0.69 -3.50
N ILE A 109 -11.18 -0.15 -3.97
CA ILE A 109 -11.68 -0.44 -5.31
C ILE A 109 -10.99 0.59 -6.20
N PRO A 110 -9.89 0.24 -6.92
CA PRO A 110 -9.29 1.17 -7.86
C PRO A 110 -10.29 1.38 -8.98
N LEU A 111 -10.60 2.64 -9.28
CA LEU A 111 -11.47 3.03 -10.38
C LEU A 111 -10.67 3.93 -11.30
N ASP A 112 -10.57 3.54 -12.57
CA ASP A 112 -10.07 4.41 -13.64
C ASP A 112 -11.08 5.53 -13.96
N GLU A 113 -10.67 6.54 -14.74
CA GLU A 113 -11.46 7.76 -15.02
C GLU A 113 -12.88 7.47 -15.55
N ASN A 114 -13.06 6.35 -16.26
CA ASN A 114 -14.34 5.92 -16.85
C ASN A 114 -15.03 4.79 -16.08
N GLU A 115 -14.45 4.33 -14.97
CA GLU A 115 -14.99 3.25 -14.16
C GLU A 115 -15.76 3.80 -12.96
N GLY A 116 -16.83 3.10 -12.59
CA GLY A 116 -17.59 3.42 -11.40
C GLY A 116 -18.21 2.21 -10.73
N ILE A 117 -18.46 2.34 -9.44
CA ILE A 117 -19.19 1.37 -8.63
C ILE A 117 -20.48 1.96 -8.08
N TYR A 118 -21.49 1.11 -7.90
CA TYR A 118 -22.63 1.42 -7.08
C TYR A 118 -22.35 0.97 -5.65
N VAL A 119 -22.50 1.91 -4.72
CA VAL A 119 -22.34 1.68 -3.30
C VAL A 119 -23.69 1.88 -2.63
N GLN A 120 -24.13 0.89 -1.86
CA GLN A 120 -25.33 0.97 -1.04
C GLN A 120 -24.95 1.17 0.42
N ASP A 121 -25.56 2.16 1.07
CA ASP A 121 -25.53 2.31 2.52
C ASP A 121 -26.45 1.25 3.17
N VAL A 122 -25.92 0.37 4.03
CA VAL A 122 -26.68 -0.73 4.65
C VAL A 122 -27.66 -0.25 5.73
N LYS A 123 -27.44 0.93 6.30
CA LYS A 123 -28.32 1.52 7.33
C LYS A 123 -29.50 2.24 6.70
N THR A 124 -29.27 2.94 5.60
CA THR A 124 -30.29 3.79 4.95
C THR A 124 -30.87 3.19 3.67
N GLY A 125 -30.23 2.15 3.11
CA GLY A 125 -30.58 1.55 1.82
C GLY A 125 -30.25 2.42 0.61
N LYS A 126 -29.67 3.61 0.81
CA LYS A 126 -29.42 4.60 -0.24
C LYS A 126 -28.27 4.12 -1.14
N VAL A 127 -28.53 4.07 -2.44
CA VAL A 127 -27.53 3.72 -3.46
C VAL A 127 -26.95 4.99 -4.10
N ARG A 128 -25.64 5.03 -4.31
CA ARG A 128 -24.95 6.10 -5.05
C ARG A 128 -23.83 5.55 -5.94
N ALA A 129 -23.53 6.26 -7.02
CA ALA A 129 -22.40 5.95 -7.89
C ALA A 129 -21.12 6.66 -7.40
N VAL A 130 -19.98 5.97 -7.46
CA VAL A 130 -18.64 6.55 -7.34
C VAL A 130 -17.90 6.29 -8.64
N ILE A 131 -17.35 7.33 -9.27
CA ILE A 131 -16.73 7.25 -10.61
C ILE A 131 -15.37 7.95 -10.58
N GLY A 132 -14.39 7.41 -11.29
CA GLY A 132 -13.14 8.11 -11.62
C GLY A 132 -12.18 8.36 -10.44
N SER A 133 -12.33 7.61 -9.35
CA SER A 133 -11.48 7.72 -8.17
C SER A 133 -11.49 6.44 -7.36
N THR A 134 -10.31 5.97 -6.93
CA THR A 134 -10.16 4.83 -6.02
C THR A 134 -11.08 5.01 -4.81
N TYR A 135 -12.03 4.09 -4.66
CA TYR A 135 -13.03 4.17 -3.62
C TYR A 135 -12.77 3.18 -2.49
N MET A 136 -12.96 3.66 -1.27
CA MET A 136 -12.81 2.88 -0.05
C MET A 136 -14.19 2.78 0.61
N LEU A 137 -14.77 1.58 0.62
CA LEU A 137 -16.06 1.35 1.26
C LEU A 137 -15.98 1.73 2.74
N THR A 138 -16.97 2.46 3.22
CA THR A 138 -17.13 2.68 4.66
C THR A 138 -17.69 1.42 5.35
N GLN A 139 -17.74 1.41 6.68
CA GLN A 139 -18.22 0.24 7.45
C GLN A 139 -19.71 -0.08 7.18
N ASP A 140 -20.44 0.92 6.71
CA ASP A 140 -21.88 0.87 6.46
C ASP A 140 -22.17 0.82 4.96
N GLU A 141 -21.21 0.44 4.13
CA GLU A 141 -21.35 0.44 2.68
C GLU A 141 -20.99 -0.91 2.07
N VAL A 142 -21.80 -1.35 1.11
CA VAL A 142 -21.59 -2.56 0.32
C VAL A 142 -21.65 -2.25 -1.18
N LEU A 143 -20.98 -3.08 -1.98
CA LEU A 143 -21.15 -3.07 -3.44
C LEU A 143 -22.55 -3.57 -3.80
N TRP A 144 -23.19 -2.90 -4.74
CA TRP A 144 -24.51 -3.25 -5.29
C TRP A 144 -24.41 -3.72 -6.74
#